data_AF-A0A7C1GK46-F1
#
_entry.id   AF-A0A7C1GK46-F1
#
_cell.length_a   1.000
_cell.length_b   1.000
_cell.length_c   1.000
_cell.angle_alpha   90.00
_cell.angle_beta   90.00
_cell.angle_gamma   90.00
#
_symmetry.space_group_name_H-M   'P 1'
#
loop_
_entity.id
_entity.type
_entity.pdbx_description
1 polymer ?
#
loop_
_entity_poly.entity_id
_entity_poly.type
_entity_poly.pdbx_seq_one_letter_code
_entity_poly.pdbx_strand_id
1 'polypeptide(L)'
;MSSSVIGTPHPEQIGASSRQFAGMPVIGYTKTKRGNKMELTQKQELYISRYMRAVADALYGRLNERQCERALSRLQGRVREQINAAGKARPEDIDVLDALRKLGAPERQADILARIWGGESGAAESAASATPAQSSPPEYDAPSPRNTTDAPAKTAMDAPLRKETRPASVWLGVLAWCAEQWDLPVWALRVFVALIGAVTFPAALLVYMAVYFRLRVSGRLGTVPPLRWFQMIFRPALTALMLSVIHFAGVYGVKGVCLAYDTWLKRDMPDISEWAWFETEAGRMFFWALTLLVPLSLFSAMPLANAWDYSIKRFTQACVALYAIVVSFGIASYVTGIILAFVREFTGG
;
A
#
# COMPACT_ATOMS: atom_id res chain seq x y z
N MET A 1 0.74 57.24 -26.90
CA MET A 1 0.39 56.27 -25.85
C MET A 1 1.20 55.02 -26.11
N SER A 2 2.11 54.74 -25.18
CA SER A 2 3.16 53.74 -25.29
C SER A 2 2.69 52.36 -24.82
N SER A 3 3.25 51.33 -25.46
CA SER A 3 3.69 50.02 -24.94
C SER A 3 2.74 49.14 -24.11
N SER A 4 2.50 47.92 -24.60
CA SER A 4 3.15 46.71 -24.05
C SER A 4 2.63 45.45 -24.75
N VAL A 5 3.50 44.82 -25.53
CA VAL A 5 3.35 43.48 -26.10
C VAL A 5 3.85 42.50 -25.04
N ILE A 6 2.96 41.65 -24.52
CA ILE A 6 3.32 40.58 -23.57
C ILE A 6 3.78 39.37 -24.37
N GLY A 7 5.08 39.12 -24.36
CA GLY A 7 5.70 37.93 -24.92
C GLY A 7 5.40 36.68 -24.10
N THR A 8 4.94 35.63 -24.76
CA THR A 8 4.79 34.27 -24.22
C THR A 8 6.15 33.58 -24.09
N PRO A 9 6.48 32.93 -22.96
CA PRO A 9 7.73 32.20 -22.83
C PRO A 9 7.71 30.84 -23.54
N HIS A 10 8.85 30.51 -24.15
CA HIS A 10 9.17 29.31 -24.91
C HIS A 10 9.13 28.02 -24.05
N PRO A 11 8.62 26.88 -24.56
CA PRO A 11 8.45 25.62 -23.81
C PRO A 11 9.74 24.79 -23.58
N GLU A 12 10.94 25.31 -23.85
CA GLU A 12 12.18 24.51 -23.79
C GLU A 12 12.91 24.47 -22.44
N GLN A 13 12.50 25.26 -21.42
CA GLN A 13 13.27 25.34 -20.16
C GLN A 13 12.81 24.39 -19.03
N ILE A 14 11.71 23.65 -19.18
CA ILE A 14 11.19 22.78 -18.10
C ILE A 14 11.94 21.44 -18.01
N GLY A 15 12.69 21.05 -19.05
CA GLY A 15 13.42 19.78 -19.12
C GLY A 15 14.74 19.71 -18.33
N ALA A 16 15.27 20.85 -17.86
CA ALA A 16 16.61 20.90 -17.26
C ALA A 16 16.61 20.61 -15.74
N SER A 17 15.50 20.86 -15.03
CA SER A 17 15.48 20.78 -13.56
C SER A 17 15.32 19.35 -13.00
N SER A 18 14.72 18.43 -13.77
CA SER A 18 14.52 17.03 -13.33
C SER A 18 15.73 16.10 -13.52
N ARG A 19 16.80 16.56 -14.18
CA ARG A 19 18.01 15.75 -14.43
C ARG A 19 19.14 15.96 -13.41
N GLN A 20 19.07 16.98 -12.55
CA GLN A 20 20.23 17.36 -11.72
C GLN A 20 20.41 16.59 -10.40
N PHE A 21 19.47 15.73 -9.98
CA PHE A 21 19.62 14.97 -8.72
C PHE A 21 19.38 13.45 -8.83
N ALA A 22 19.59 12.88 -10.01
CA ALA A 22 19.72 11.43 -10.18
C ALA A 22 20.99 10.85 -9.50
N GLY A 23 21.87 11.72 -9.00
CA GLY A 23 23.13 11.36 -8.33
C GLY A 23 23.14 11.56 -6.81
N MET A 24 22.03 11.96 -6.16
CA MET A 24 22.02 12.06 -4.70
C MET A 24 22.18 10.65 -4.11
N PRO A 25 23.24 10.38 -3.32
CA PRO A 25 23.49 9.04 -2.81
C PRO A 25 22.27 8.60 -2.01
N VAL A 26 21.67 7.48 -2.42
CA VAL A 26 20.81 6.71 -1.53
C VAL A 26 21.73 6.31 -0.39
N ILE A 27 21.71 7.08 0.70
CA ILE A 27 22.53 6.82 1.88
C ILE A 27 22.00 5.51 2.47
N GLY A 28 22.60 4.40 2.03
CA GLY A 28 22.30 3.08 2.54
C GLY A 28 22.56 3.06 4.04
N TYR A 29 21.60 2.59 4.82
CA TYR A 29 21.67 2.55 6.28
C TYR A 29 22.69 1.52 6.83
N THR A 30 23.52 0.91 5.98
CA THR A 30 24.24 -0.34 6.31
C THR A 30 25.74 -0.21 6.55
N LYS A 31 26.32 0.99 6.69
CA LYS A 31 27.77 1.08 7.01
C LYS A 31 28.13 2.18 8.01
N THR A 32 28.36 1.77 9.26
CA THR A 32 29.34 2.46 10.12
C THR A 32 30.37 1.50 10.69
N LYS A 33 31.64 1.87 10.48
CA LYS A 33 32.88 1.32 11.02
C LYS A 33 32.97 1.66 12.53
N ARG A 34 32.15 1.02 13.38
CA ARG A 34 32.33 0.89 14.85
C ARG A 34 31.09 0.24 15.46
N GLY A 35 31.19 -1.03 15.80
CA GLY A 35 30.76 -1.57 17.09
C GLY A 35 29.28 -1.70 17.48
N ASN A 36 28.29 -1.24 16.71
CA ASN A 36 26.90 -1.63 16.97
C ASN A 36 26.06 -1.63 15.69
N LYS A 37 25.91 -2.81 15.10
CA LYS A 37 25.16 -3.04 13.86
C LYS A 37 23.68 -3.15 14.23
N MET A 38 22.94 -2.04 14.10
CA MET A 38 21.49 -2.07 14.21
C MET A 38 20.92 -2.79 12.99
N GLU A 39 20.29 -3.94 13.21
CA GLU A 39 19.64 -4.71 12.15
C GLU A 39 18.26 -4.12 11.87
N LEU A 40 18.16 -3.22 10.88
CA LEU A 40 16.89 -2.74 10.35
C LEU A 40 16.40 -3.69 9.25
N THR A 41 15.10 -3.94 9.20
CA THR A 41 14.50 -4.71 8.09
C THR A 41 14.43 -3.84 6.82
N GLN A 42 14.43 -4.46 5.64
CA GLN A 42 14.28 -3.76 4.36
C GLN A 42 13.03 -2.85 4.31
N LYS A 43 11.98 -3.25 5.03
CA LYS A 43 10.74 -2.48 5.13
C LYS A 43 10.90 -1.24 6.02
N GLN A 44 11.67 -1.33 7.10
CA GLN A 44 11.98 -0.19 7.97
C GLN A 44 12.87 0.83 7.27
N GLU A 45 13.88 0.37 6.53
CA GLU A 45 14.69 1.24 5.68
C GLU A 45 13.85 1.98 4.64
N LEU A 46 12.81 1.33 4.10
CA LEU A 46 11.88 1.96 3.18
C LEU A 46 11.08 3.09 3.85
N TYR A 47 10.63 2.92 5.10
CA TYR A 47 9.92 3.99 5.82
C TYR A 47 10.80 5.19 6.09
N ILE A 48 12.03 4.94 6.56
CA ILE A 48 12.97 6.01 6.89
C ILE A 48 13.40 6.76 5.63
N SER A 49 13.72 6.05 4.55
CA SER A 49 14.09 6.68 3.27
C SER A 49 12.95 7.51 2.68
N ARG A 50 11.69 7.07 2.81
CA ARG A 50 10.53 7.87 2.39
C ARG A 50 10.39 9.16 3.18
N TYR A 51 10.58 9.09 4.50
CA TYR A 51 10.54 10.25 5.38
C TYR A 51 11.66 11.25 5.04
N MET A 52 12.90 10.77 4.94
CA MET A 52 14.08 11.60 4.59
C MET A 52 13.92 12.27 3.23
N ARG A 53 13.36 11.56 2.25
CA ARG A 53 13.10 12.12 0.92
C ARG A 53 12.04 13.22 0.97
N ALA A 54 10.96 13.03 1.73
CA ALA A 54 9.95 14.06 1.91
C ALA A 54 10.51 15.33 2.58
N VAL A 55 11.44 15.19 3.53
CA VAL A 55 12.14 16.33 4.14
C VAL A 55 13.08 17.01 3.13
N ALA A 56 13.85 16.23 2.36
CA ALA A 56 14.73 16.76 1.32
C ALA A 56 13.95 17.55 0.25
N ASP A 57 12.82 17.02 -0.20
CA ASP A 57 11.94 17.67 -1.16
C ASP A 57 11.36 18.98 -0.60
N ALA A 58 11.07 19.06 0.71
CA ALA A 58 10.60 20.29 1.36
C ALA A 58 11.72 21.31 1.64
N LEU A 59 12.97 20.87 1.73
CA LEU A 59 14.15 21.75 1.81
C LEU A 59 14.58 22.27 0.43
N TYR A 60 14.12 21.63 -0.65
CA TYR A 60 14.43 22.02 -2.01
C TYR A 60 13.96 23.45 -2.31
N GLY A 61 14.86 24.26 -2.86
CA GLY A 61 14.61 25.67 -3.14
C GLY A 61 14.75 26.62 -1.95
N ARG A 62 15.00 26.11 -0.72
CA ARG A 62 15.19 26.93 0.49
C ARG A 62 16.63 26.98 0.99
N LEU A 63 17.46 26.01 0.63
CA LEU A 63 18.84 25.88 1.08
C LEU A 63 19.77 25.53 -0.10
N ASN A 64 21.05 25.87 0.04
CA ASN A 64 22.07 25.49 -0.93
C ASN A 64 22.42 23.99 -0.81
N GLU A 65 22.94 23.37 -1.87
CA GLU A 65 23.15 21.91 -1.96
C GLU A 65 24.02 21.36 -0.81
N ARG A 66 25.12 22.06 -0.48
CA ARG A 66 26.00 21.70 0.65
C ARG A 66 25.33 21.84 2.02
N GLN A 67 24.39 22.77 2.17
CA GLN A 67 23.64 22.96 3.42
C GLN A 67 22.57 21.87 3.56
N CYS A 68 21.90 21.51 2.46
CA CYS A 68 20.92 20.45 2.42
C CYS A 68 21.56 19.09 2.82
N GLU A 69 22.73 18.77 2.27
CA GLU A 69 23.45 17.53 2.58
C GLU A 69 23.86 17.44 4.06
N ARG A 70 24.32 18.56 4.65
CA ARG A 70 24.64 18.65 6.09
C ARG A 70 23.39 18.52 6.97
N ALA A 71 22.30 19.17 6.59
CA ALA A 71 21.03 19.12 7.31
C ALA A 71 20.45 17.70 7.31
N LEU A 72 20.48 17.01 6.15
CA LEU A 72 20.01 15.63 6.03
C LEU A 72 20.90 14.65 6.79
N SER A 73 22.22 14.83 6.77
CA SER A 73 23.15 14.01 7.56
C SER A 73 22.87 14.12 9.07
N ARG A 74 22.56 15.32 9.54
CA ARG A 74 22.23 15.56 10.96
C ARG A 74 20.84 15.04 11.33
N LEU A 75 19.88 15.14 10.42
CA LEU A 75 18.56 14.53 10.59
C LEU A 75 18.66 13.01 10.67
N GLN A 76 19.48 12.38 9.83
CA GLN A 76 19.74 10.95 9.89
C GLN A 76 20.31 10.52 11.25
N GLY A 77 21.24 11.30 11.81
CA GLY A 77 21.75 11.10 13.16
C GLY A 77 20.65 11.12 14.22
N ARG A 78 19.76 12.13 14.18
CA ARG A 78 18.62 12.23 15.11
C ARG A 78 17.62 11.08 14.96
N VAL A 79 17.31 10.66 13.74
CA VAL A 79 16.46 9.49 13.50
C VAL A 79 17.05 8.26 14.16
N ARG A 80 18.37 8.05 14.01
CA ARG A 80 19.06 6.91 14.62
C ARG A 80 19.06 6.99 16.16
N GLU A 81 19.30 8.16 16.72
CA GLU A 81 19.20 8.38 18.17
C GLU A 81 17.81 8.07 18.71
N GLN A 82 16.76 8.50 18.01
CA GLN A 82 15.37 8.21 18.40
C GLN A 82 15.02 6.72 18.31
N ILE A 83 15.51 6.01 17.29
CA ILE A 83 15.30 4.56 17.18
C ILE A 83 16.11 3.83 18.28
N ASN A 84 17.34 4.27 18.57
CA ASN A 84 18.16 3.70 19.64
C ASN A 84 17.61 3.99 21.04
N ALA A 85 16.94 5.12 21.24
CA ALA A 85 16.30 5.49 22.51
C ALA A 85 15.21 4.49 22.93
N ALA A 86 14.68 3.70 21.99
CA ALA A 86 13.76 2.60 22.31
C ALA A 86 14.43 1.44 23.07
N GLY A 87 15.77 1.41 23.18
CA GLY A 87 16.52 0.45 24.00
C GLY A 87 16.52 -1.00 23.49
N LYS A 88 15.92 -1.27 22.32
CA LYS A 88 15.81 -2.61 21.73
C LYS A 88 16.94 -2.85 20.73
N ALA A 89 17.61 -4.00 20.85
CA ALA A 89 18.63 -4.44 19.90
C ALA A 89 18.06 -4.71 18.48
N ARG A 90 16.77 -5.04 18.40
CA ARG A 90 16.00 -5.21 17.16
C ARG A 90 14.69 -4.42 17.27
N PRO A 91 14.60 -3.23 16.65
CA PRO A 91 13.37 -2.44 16.68
C PRO A 91 12.30 -3.08 15.80
N GLU A 92 11.05 -3.08 16.25
CA GLU A 92 9.91 -3.49 15.43
C GLU A 92 9.47 -2.35 14.50
N ASP A 93 8.66 -2.67 13.48
CA ASP A 93 8.10 -1.68 12.55
C ASP A 93 7.36 -0.55 13.29
N ILE A 94 6.70 -0.88 14.40
CA ILE A 94 5.95 0.08 15.22
C ILE A 94 6.90 1.05 15.92
N ASP A 95 8.03 0.56 16.44
CA ASP A 95 9.03 1.40 17.13
C ASP A 95 9.64 2.42 16.16
N VAL A 96 9.92 2.01 14.92
CA VAL A 96 10.45 2.90 13.87
C VAL A 96 9.40 3.96 13.47
N LEU A 97 8.14 3.58 13.32
CA LEU A 97 7.07 4.53 12.99
C LEU A 97 6.79 5.50 14.14
N ASP A 98 6.88 5.05 15.39
CA ASP A 98 6.72 5.91 16.57
C ASP A 98 7.89 6.90 16.70
N ALA A 99 9.12 6.46 16.45
CA ALA A 99 10.29 7.34 16.39
C ALA A 99 10.15 8.41 15.29
N LEU A 100 9.67 8.04 14.10
CA LEU A 100 9.38 9.00 13.02
C LEU A 100 8.24 9.96 13.39
N ARG A 101 7.20 9.47 14.09
CA ARG A 101 6.09 10.31 14.56
C ARG A 101 6.54 11.34 15.60
N LYS A 102 7.45 10.95 16.51
CA LYS A 102 8.05 11.85 17.52
C LYS A 102 8.88 12.97 16.90
N LEU A 103 9.47 12.74 15.73
CA LEU A 103 10.18 13.77 14.96
C LEU A 103 9.24 14.78 14.28
N GLY A 104 7.94 14.46 14.18
CA GLY A 104 6.93 15.35 13.61
C GLY A 104 6.77 15.21 12.09
N ALA A 105 5.93 16.08 11.52
CA ALA A 105 5.69 16.12 10.08
C ALA A 105 6.96 16.55 9.32
N PRO A 106 7.24 15.98 8.13
CA PRO A 106 8.45 16.28 7.38
C PRO A 106 8.57 17.76 7.00
N GLU A 107 7.45 18.44 6.75
CA GLU A 107 7.40 19.88 6.45
C GLU A 107 7.86 20.73 7.64
N ARG A 108 7.37 20.41 8.85
CA ARG A 108 7.79 21.10 10.08
C ARG A 108 9.28 20.89 10.35
N GLN A 109 9.78 19.69 10.09
CA GLN A 109 11.20 19.40 10.25
C GLN A 109 12.04 20.12 9.21
N ALA A 110 11.55 20.24 7.98
CA ALA A 110 12.20 21.04 6.94
C ALA A 110 12.22 22.53 7.32
N ASP A 111 11.15 23.07 7.90
CA ASP A 111 11.11 24.45 8.39
C ASP A 111 12.14 24.69 9.50
N ILE A 112 12.25 23.75 10.46
CA ILE A 112 13.24 23.83 11.54
C ILE A 112 14.66 23.79 10.98
N LEU A 113 14.94 22.88 10.04
CA LEU A 113 16.26 22.76 9.41
C LEU A 113 16.58 23.99 8.55
N ALA A 114 15.61 24.51 7.78
CA ALA A 114 15.76 25.73 7.00
C ALA A 114 16.02 26.95 7.89
N ARG A 115 15.41 27.02 9.07
CA ARG A 115 15.67 28.12 10.02
C ARG A 115 17.06 28.06 10.62
N ILE A 116 17.55 26.87 10.96
CA ILE A 116 18.88 26.69 11.57
C ILE A 116 20.00 26.93 10.56
N TRP A 117 19.84 26.48 9.31
CA TRP A 117 20.89 26.56 8.29
C TRP A 117 20.70 27.67 7.24
N GLY A 118 19.51 28.25 7.13
CA GLY A 118 19.24 29.41 6.27
C GLY A 118 19.68 30.73 6.89
N GLY A 119 19.89 30.78 8.21
CA GLY A 119 20.35 31.98 8.92
C GLY A 119 21.86 32.24 8.84
N GLU A 120 22.68 31.25 8.49
CA GLU A 120 24.14 31.38 8.45
C GLU A 120 24.63 32.26 7.28
N SER A 121 23.80 32.49 6.25
CA SER A 121 24.17 33.33 5.11
C SER A 121 24.04 34.83 5.37
N GLY A 122 23.30 35.27 6.41
CA GLY A 122 23.20 36.69 6.77
C GLY A 122 24.18 37.15 7.85
N ALA A 123 24.66 36.25 8.71
CA ALA A 123 25.53 36.61 9.83
C ALA A 123 27.01 36.76 9.44
N ALA A 124 27.47 36.06 8.39
CA ALA A 124 28.85 36.14 7.93
C ALA A 124 29.15 37.41 7.10
N GLU A 125 28.13 38.00 6.47
CA GLU A 125 28.28 39.21 5.63
C GLU A 125 28.10 40.50 6.44
N SER A 126 27.38 40.46 7.57
CA SER A 126 27.24 41.60 8.49
C SER A 126 28.39 41.73 9.52
N ALA A 127 29.27 40.73 9.64
CA ALA A 127 30.37 40.73 10.61
C ALA A 127 31.71 41.26 10.05
N ALA A 128 31.80 41.53 8.74
CA ALA A 128 33.04 42.00 8.10
C ALA A 128 33.13 43.54 7.99
N SER A 129 32.22 44.29 8.61
CA SER A 129 32.22 45.75 8.56
C SER A 129 31.74 46.39 9.85
N ALA A 130 32.46 46.20 10.96
CA ALA A 130 32.55 47.21 12.03
C ALA A 130 33.50 46.77 13.16
N THR A 131 34.59 47.52 13.33
CA THR A 131 35.41 47.59 14.55
C THR A 131 36.03 49.00 14.58
N PRO A 132 36.32 49.66 15.73
CA PRO A 132 35.58 49.76 17.01
C PRO A 132 35.50 51.21 17.56
N ALA A 133 34.63 51.49 18.55
CA ALA A 133 34.95 52.30 19.76
C ALA A 133 33.74 52.47 20.70
N GLN A 134 33.92 52.02 21.96
CA GLN A 134 33.54 52.62 23.28
C GLN A 134 32.12 53.24 23.47
N SER A 135 31.36 53.08 24.56
CA SER A 135 31.60 52.59 25.94
C SER A 135 30.26 52.52 26.72
N SER A 136 30.13 51.52 27.59
CA SER A 136 29.33 51.42 28.84
C SER A 136 27.78 51.20 28.83
N PRO A 137 27.23 50.33 29.74
CA PRO A 137 25.80 49.93 29.88
C PRO A 137 25.15 50.47 31.19
N PRO A 138 23.95 50.00 31.64
CA PRO A 138 22.67 49.72 30.97
C PRO A 138 21.48 50.49 31.63
N GLU A 139 20.34 50.66 30.93
CA GLU A 139 19.07 50.91 31.64
C GLU A 139 17.90 50.22 30.94
N TYR A 140 17.07 49.59 31.77
CA TYR A 140 16.01 48.64 31.48
C TYR A 140 14.72 49.40 31.11
N ASP A 141 13.97 48.96 30.09
CA ASP A 141 12.57 48.53 30.28
C ASP A 141 11.91 48.00 29.00
N ALA A 142 11.07 46.98 29.23
CA ALA A 142 10.46 46.07 28.27
C ALA A 142 9.17 46.64 27.61
N PRO A 143 8.65 46.00 26.54
CA PRO A 143 7.97 46.68 25.45
C PRO A 143 6.43 46.52 25.42
N SER A 144 5.76 47.41 24.67
CA SER A 144 4.45 47.13 24.04
C SER A 144 4.27 48.00 22.79
N PRO A 145 4.00 47.42 21.60
CA PRO A 145 3.59 48.19 20.45
C PRO A 145 2.10 48.01 20.11
N ARG A 146 1.53 49.13 19.67
CA ARG A 146 0.18 49.41 19.18
C ARG A 146 -0.17 48.68 17.86
N ASN A 147 -1.48 48.42 17.73
CA ASN A 147 -2.21 48.15 16.50
C ASN A 147 -2.02 49.24 15.43
N THR A 148 -2.05 48.85 14.15
CA THR A 148 -2.96 49.43 13.14
C THR A 148 -3.06 48.51 11.92
N THR A 149 -4.31 48.25 11.55
CA THR A 149 -4.83 47.64 10.33
C THR A 149 -4.37 48.38 9.07
N ASP A 150 -4.07 47.66 7.98
CA ASP A 150 -4.69 47.87 6.67
C ASP A 150 -4.17 46.84 5.65
N ALA A 151 -5.12 46.11 5.06
CA ALA A 151 -4.90 45.23 3.91
C ALA A 151 -4.73 46.06 2.63
N PRO A 152 -4.08 45.51 1.59
CA PRO A 152 -4.89 45.18 0.42
C PRO A 152 -4.52 43.86 -0.29
N ALA A 153 -5.49 43.42 -1.08
CA ALA A 153 -5.36 42.62 -2.31
C ALA A 153 -4.99 41.13 -2.19
N LYS A 154 -5.99 40.36 -1.76
CA LYS A 154 -6.33 39.05 -2.30
C LYS A 154 -6.51 39.17 -3.82
N THR A 155 -5.68 38.53 -4.65
CA THR A 155 -6.01 37.71 -5.85
C THR A 155 -4.73 37.31 -6.61
N ALA A 156 -4.67 36.02 -6.99
CA ALA A 156 -3.81 35.40 -8.01
C ALA A 156 -2.33 35.11 -7.68
N MET A 157 -2.06 33.99 -6.98
CA MET A 157 -1.20 32.92 -7.56
C MET A 157 -1.32 31.57 -6.82
N ASP A 158 -2.53 31.15 -6.46
CA ASP A 158 -2.82 29.73 -6.23
C ASP A 158 -2.99 29.03 -7.58
N ALA A 159 -1.89 28.90 -8.32
CA ALA A 159 -1.80 27.90 -9.37
C ALA A 159 -1.21 26.65 -8.72
N PRO A 160 -2.03 25.66 -8.30
CA PRO A 160 -1.46 24.39 -7.93
C PRO A 160 -0.78 23.86 -9.18
N LEU A 161 0.55 23.68 -9.11
CA LEU A 161 1.26 22.76 -10.00
C LEU A 161 0.43 21.49 -10.02
N ARG A 162 -0.28 21.28 -11.14
CA ARG A 162 -1.14 20.14 -11.39
C ARG A 162 -0.23 18.92 -11.41
N LYS A 163 0.07 18.38 -10.22
CA LYS A 163 0.47 16.99 -10.09
C LYS A 163 -0.64 16.22 -10.78
N GLU A 164 -0.34 15.61 -11.92
CA GLU A 164 -1.05 14.41 -12.37
C GLU A 164 -0.76 13.27 -11.38
N THR A 165 -1.06 13.50 -10.10
CA THR A 165 -1.54 12.45 -9.22
C THR A 165 -2.75 11.88 -9.93
N ARG A 166 -2.60 10.69 -10.51
CA ARG A 166 -3.76 9.89 -10.91
C ARG A 166 -4.79 10.00 -9.80
N PRO A 167 -6.06 10.29 -10.10
CA PRO A 167 -7.07 10.36 -9.06
C PRO A 167 -7.03 9.04 -8.30
N ALA A 168 -6.98 9.13 -6.97
CA ALA A 168 -6.87 7.99 -6.04
C ALA A 168 -7.99 6.93 -6.24
N SER A 169 -8.96 7.19 -7.12
CA SER A 169 -10.08 6.35 -7.47
C SER A 169 -9.83 5.39 -8.65
N VAL A 170 -8.65 5.37 -9.28
CA VAL A 170 -8.40 4.55 -10.48
C VAL A 170 -7.69 3.24 -10.11
N TRP A 171 -8.38 2.10 -10.23
CA TRP A 171 -7.85 0.77 -9.92
C TRP A 171 -6.75 0.31 -10.88
N LEU A 172 -7.12 -0.14 -12.08
CA LEU A 172 -6.18 -0.59 -13.12
C LEU A 172 -6.16 0.33 -14.34
N GLY A 173 -7.01 1.36 -14.35
CA GLY A 173 -7.13 2.29 -15.49
C GLY A 173 -7.98 1.79 -16.66
N VAL A 174 -8.42 0.52 -16.65
CA VAL A 174 -9.22 -0.06 -17.75
C VAL A 174 -10.53 0.68 -17.98
N LEU A 175 -11.32 0.92 -16.92
CA LEU A 175 -12.59 1.65 -17.05
C LEU A 175 -12.38 3.13 -17.36
N ALA A 176 -11.25 3.72 -16.94
CA ALA A 176 -10.93 5.09 -17.30
C ALA A 176 -10.64 5.19 -18.81
N TRP A 177 -9.87 4.25 -19.35
CA TRP A 177 -9.60 4.16 -20.78
C TRP A 177 -10.89 3.92 -21.60
N CYS A 178 -11.75 2.98 -21.18
CA CYS A 178 -13.01 2.74 -21.88
C CYS A 178 -13.95 3.97 -21.84
N ALA A 179 -13.96 4.70 -20.72
CA ALA A 179 -14.75 5.92 -20.58
C ALA A 179 -14.26 7.03 -21.53
N GLU A 180 -12.94 7.20 -21.69
CA GLU A 180 -12.35 8.13 -22.66
C GLU A 180 -12.68 7.75 -24.11
N GLN A 181 -12.71 6.46 -24.45
CA GLN A 181 -13.03 6.01 -25.81
C GLN A 181 -14.51 6.20 -26.19
N TRP A 182 -15.40 6.13 -25.21
CA TRP A 182 -16.86 6.20 -25.44
C TRP A 182 -17.48 7.54 -25.05
N ASP A 183 -16.66 8.50 -24.62
CA ASP A 183 -17.09 9.81 -24.11
C ASP A 183 -18.17 9.70 -23.02
N LEU A 184 -18.04 8.67 -22.16
CA LEU A 184 -18.98 8.37 -21.09
C LEU A 184 -18.43 8.79 -19.72
N PRO A 185 -19.27 9.24 -18.79
CA PRO A 185 -18.82 9.50 -17.43
C PRO A 185 -18.38 8.20 -16.75
N VAL A 186 -17.17 8.20 -16.17
CA VAL A 186 -16.53 7.00 -15.57
C VAL A 186 -17.42 6.32 -14.52
N TRP A 187 -18.22 7.08 -13.77
CA TRP A 187 -19.12 6.51 -12.76
C TRP A 187 -20.24 5.66 -13.37
N ALA A 188 -20.80 6.07 -14.51
CA ALA A 188 -21.85 5.33 -15.19
C ALA A 188 -21.31 4.00 -15.74
N LEU A 189 -20.11 4.03 -16.32
CA LEU A 189 -19.44 2.82 -16.79
C LEU A 189 -19.12 1.86 -15.63
N ARG A 190 -18.71 2.39 -14.45
CA ARG A 190 -18.51 1.57 -13.24
C ARG A 190 -19.78 0.88 -12.79
N VAL A 191 -20.91 1.60 -12.73
CA VAL A 191 -22.21 1.02 -12.34
C VAL A 191 -22.64 -0.05 -13.34
N PHE A 192 -22.54 0.24 -14.65
CA PHE A 192 -22.90 -0.71 -15.69
C PHE A 192 -22.06 -2.00 -15.62
N VAL A 193 -20.74 -1.87 -15.49
CA VAL A 193 -19.84 -3.02 -15.35
C VAL A 193 -20.07 -3.75 -14.03
N ALA A 194 -20.41 -3.05 -12.95
CA ALA A 194 -20.76 -3.67 -11.68
C ALA A 194 -22.07 -4.47 -11.77
N LEU A 195 -23.09 -3.97 -12.49
CA LEU A 195 -24.34 -4.69 -12.71
C LEU A 195 -24.14 -5.93 -13.57
N ILE A 196 -23.39 -5.81 -14.68
CA ILE A 196 -23.01 -6.97 -15.49
C ILE A 196 -22.20 -7.96 -14.65
N GLY A 197 -21.26 -7.46 -13.85
CA GLY A 197 -20.45 -8.24 -12.93
C GLY A 197 -21.26 -8.93 -11.85
N ALA A 198 -22.37 -8.38 -11.37
CA ALA A 198 -23.25 -9.05 -10.42
C ALA A 198 -23.93 -10.28 -11.03
N VAL A 199 -24.24 -10.24 -12.33
CA VAL A 199 -24.90 -11.34 -13.05
C VAL A 199 -23.90 -12.40 -13.53
N THR A 200 -22.74 -11.97 -14.03
CA THR A 200 -21.74 -12.86 -14.66
C THR A 200 -20.53 -13.20 -13.77
N PHE A 201 -20.47 -12.57 -12.58
CA PHE A 201 -19.52 -12.72 -11.48
C PHE A 201 -18.08 -13.09 -11.88
N PRO A 202 -17.65 -14.38 -11.94
CA PRO A 202 -16.26 -14.70 -12.22
C PRO A 202 -15.84 -14.36 -13.65
N ALA A 203 -16.75 -14.43 -14.61
CA ALA A 203 -16.45 -14.18 -16.03
C ALA A 203 -16.14 -12.71 -16.27
N ALA A 204 -16.91 -11.79 -15.69
CA ALA A 204 -16.65 -10.35 -15.79
C ALA A 204 -15.27 -9.97 -15.25
N LEU A 205 -14.85 -10.59 -14.14
CA LEU A 205 -13.53 -10.36 -13.58
C LEU A 205 -12.42 -10.83 -14.54
N LEU A 206 -12.55 -12.02 -15.12
CA LEU A 206 -11.59 -12.54 -16.11
C LEU A 206 -11.52 -11.67 -17.37
N VAL A 207 -12.67 -11.22 -17.89
CA VAL A 207 -12.72 -10.29 -19.03
C VAL A 207 -12.02 -8.98 -18.68
N TYR A 208 -12.31 -8.42 -17.50
CA TYR A 208 -11.67 -7.20 -17.03
C TYR A 208 -10.14 -7.35 -16.93
N MET A 209 -9.65 -8.51 -16.47
CA MET A 209 -8.22 -8.83 -16.44
C MET A 209 -7.63 -8.95 -17.85
N ALA A 210 -8.31 -9.65 -18.76
CA ALA A 210 -7.86 -9.82 -20.14
C ALA A 210 -7.74 -8.47 -20.87
N VAL A 211 -8.72 -7.58 -20.69
CA VAL A 211 -8.68 -6.22 -21.23
C VAL A 211 -7.51 -5.43 -20.65
N TYR A 212 -7.26 -5.54 -19.34
CA TYR A 212 -6.09 -4.91 -18.72
C TYR A 212 -4.77 -5.38 -19.35
N PHE A 213 -4.56 -6.68 -19.51
CA PHE A 213 -3.34 -7.19 -20.15
C PHE A 213 -3.20 -6.72 -21.59
N ARG A 214 -4.30 -6.75 -22.37
CA ARG A 214 -4.31 -6.25 -23.75
C ARG A 214 -3.89 -4.78 -23.81
N LEU A 215 -4.51 -3.93 -22.98
CA LEU A 215 -4.19 -2.50 -22.94
C LEU A 215 -2.75 -2.26 -22.49
N ARG A 216 -2.26 -3.08 -21.56
CA ARG A 216 -0.90 -3.00 -21.05
C ARG A 216 0.15 -3.40 -22.08
N VAL A 217 -0.06 -4.49 -22.81
CA VAL A 217 0.82 -4.92 -23.91
C VAL A 217 0.81 -3.90 -25.05
N SER A 218 -0.34 -3.26 -25.31
CA SER A 218 -0.45 -2.21 -26.33
C SER A 218 0.14 -0.85 -25.93
N GLY A 219 0.66 -0.68 -24.70
CA GLY A 219 1.24 0.57 -24.22
C GLY A 219 0.23 1.72 -24.03
N ARG A 220 -1.08 1.43 -24.10
CA ARG A 220 -2.15 2.44 -24.02
C ARG A 220 -2.51 2.86 -22.59
N LEU A 221 -1.97 2.16 -21.60
CA LEU A 221 -2.07 2.55 -20.19
C LEU A 221 -0.86 3.42 -19.86
N GLY A 222 -1.07 4.64 -19.34
CA GLY A 222 0.02 5.51 -18.87
C GLY A 222 0.88 4.85 -17.78
N THR A 223 1.95 5.50 -17.32
CA THR A 223 2.90 5.09 -16.24
C THR A 223 2.49 3.89 -15.36
N VAL A 224 2.72 2.66 -15.84
CA VAL A 224 2.26 1.45 -15.14
C VAL A 224 3.36 0.91 -14.21
N PRO A 225 3.08 0.60 -12.92
CA PRO A 225 4.06 -0.04 -12.03
C PRO A 225 4.55 -1.37 -12.60
N PRO A 226 5.82 -1.77 -12.39
CA PRO A 226 6.37 -3.02 -12.93
C PRO A 226 5.55 -4.24 -12.49
N LEU A 227 5.29 -5.15 -13.42
CA LEU A 227 4.56 -6.40 -13.15
C LEU A 227 5.41 -7.37 -12.34
N ARG A 228 4.86 -7.84 -11.23
CA ARG A 228 5.46 -8.91 -10.43
C ARG A 228 4.95 -10.25 -10.94
N TRP A 229 5.41 -10.66 -12.12
CA TRP A 229 4.99 -11.88 -12.82
C TRP A 229 4.98 -13.11 -11.92
N PHE A 230 6.02 -13.28 -11.09
CA PHE A 230 6.10 -14.38 -10.14
C PHE A 230 4.90 -14.41 -9.18
N GLN A 231 4.51 -13.26 -8.62
CA GLN A 231 3.38 -13.21 -7.67
C GLN A 231 2.04 -13.47 -8.35
N MET A 232 1.93 -13.10 -9.62
CA MET A 232 0.74 -13.26 -10.43
C MET A 232 0.44 -14.70 -10.78
N ILE A 233 1.48 -15.53 -10.92
CA ILE A 233 1.34 -16.99 -11.14
C ILE A 233 1.27 -17.71 -9.79
N PHE A 234 2.15 -17.36 -8.86
CA PHE A 234 2.30 -18.09 -7.59
C PHE A 234 1.06 -17.98 -6.69
N ARG A 235 0.42 -16.80 -6.59
CA ARG A 235 -0.75 -16.61 -5.72
C ARG A 235 -1.98 -17.43 -6.14
N PRO A 236 -2.42 -17.41 -7.41
CA PRO A 236 -3.53 -18.26 -7.84
C PRO A 236 -3.18 -19.74 -7.78
N ALA A 237 -1.93 -20.11 -8.12
CA ALA A 237 -1.49 -21.50 -7.98
C ALA A 237 -1.55 -21.97 -6.51
N LEU A 238 -1.07 -21.16 -5.56
CA LEU A 238 -1.14 -21.48 -4.14
C LEU A 238 -2.59 -21.54 -3.63
N THR A 239 -3.46 -20.65 -4.10
CA THR A 239 -4.89 -20.64 -3.72
C THR A 239 -5.59 -21.90 -4.24
N ALA A 240 -5.38 -22.25 -5.51
CA ALA A 240 -5.89 -23.47 -6.10
C ALA A 240 -5.36 -24.71 -5.38
N LEU A 241 -4.06 -24.75 -5.06
CA LEU A 241 -3.44 -25.85 -4.31
C LEU A 241 -4.09 -26.00 -2.93
N MET A 242 -4.26 -24.91 -2.17
CA MET A 242 -4.90 -24.96 -0.86
C MET A 242 -6.34 -25.46 -0.95
N LEU A 243 -7.13 -24.96 -1.90
CA LEU A 243 -8.51 -25.43 -2.11
C LEU A 243 -8.54 -26.92 -2.46
N SER A 244 -7.64 -27.38 -3.33
CA SER A 244 -7.51 -28.80 -3.67
C SER A 244 -7.17 -29.64 -2.45
N VAL A 245 -6.17 -29.24 -1.66
CA VAL A 245 -5.78 -29.97 -0.44
C VAL A 245 -6.96 -30.05 0.54
N ILE A 246 -7.64 -28.94 0.80
CA ILE A 246 -8.82 -28.90 1.68
C ILE A 246 -9.92 -29.81 1.16
N HIS A 247 -10.25 -29.71 -0.12
CA HIS A 247 -11.32 -30.49 -0.75
C HIS A 247 -11.03 -31.99 -0.72
N PHE A 248 -9.84 -32.38 -1.19
CA PHE A 248 -9.45 -33.79 -1.20
C PHE A 248 -9.31 -34.34 0.22
N ALA A 249 -8.79 -33.57 1.18
CA ALA A 249 -8.79 -33.99 2.58
C ALA A 249 -10.21 -34.28 3.10
N GLY A 250 -11.21 -33.48 2.70
CA GLY A 250 -12.61 -33.75 3.03
C GLY A 250 -13.16 -35.01 2.38
N VAL A 251 -12.99 -35.15 1.06
CA VAL A 251 -13.48 -36.32 0.31
C VAL A 251 -12.82 -37.61 0.79
N TYR A 252 -11.49 -37.61 0.96
CA TYR A 252 -10.77 -38.77 1.48
C TYR A 252 -11.04 -39.01 2.96
N GLY A 253 -11.35 -37.97 3.73
CA GLY A 253 -11.83 -38.10 5.11
C GLY A 253 -13.11 -38.92 5.18
N VAL A 254 -14.11 -38.58 4.37
CA VAL A 254 -15.37 -39.34 4.27
C VAL A 254 -15.12 -40.77 3.79
N LYS A 255 -14.33 -40.97 2.73
CA LYS A 255 -13.96 -42.32 2.26
C LYS A 255 -13.22 -43.14 3.32
N GLY A 256 -12.39 -42.49 4.13
CA GLY A 256 -11.70 -43.10 5.26
C GLY A 256 -12.68 -43.59 6.33
N VAL A 257 -13.74 -42.83 6.61
CA VAL A 257 -14.82 -43.26 7.49
C VAL A 257 -15.54 -44.48 6.93
N CYS A 258 -15.86 -44.49 5.63
CA CYS A 258 -16.48 -45.67 4.98
C CYS A 258 -15.58 -46.90 5.06
N LEU A 259 -14.28 -46.73 4.79
CA LEU A 259 -13.31 -47.83 4.85
C LEU A 259 -13.15 -48.36 6.28
N ALA A 260 -13.14 -47.47 7.27
CA ALA A 260 -13.14 -47.88 8.68
C ALA A 260 -14.41 -48.65 9.05
N TYR A 261 -15.58 -48.20 8.58
CA TYR A 261 -16.86 -48.88 8.82
C TYR A 261 -16.87 -50.29 8.21
N ASP A 262 -16.48 -50.42 6.94
CA ASP A 262 -16.42 -51.71 6.25
C ASP A 262 -15.38 -52.66 6.87
N THR A 263 -14.16 -52.17 7.10
CA THR A 263 -13.06 -53.03 7.57
C THR A 263 -13.19 -53.42 9.05
N TRP A 264 -13.65 -52.50 9.91
CA TRP A 264 -13.65 -52.72 11.37
C TRP A 264 -15.02 -53.16 11.89
N LEU A 265 -16.11 -52.59 11.37
CA LEU A 265 -17.46 -52.96 11.79
C LEU A 265 -18.04 -54.10 10.94
N LYS A 266 -17.49 -54.38 9.75
CA LYS A 266 -17.95 -55.45 8.83
C LYS A 266 -19.46 -55.39 8.59
N ARG A 267 -19.99 -54.17 8.49
CA ARG A 267 -21.41 -53.88 8.28
C ARG A 267 -21.54 -53.04 7.02
N ASP A 268 -22.65 -53.25 6.32
CA ASP A 268 -23.01 -52.39 5.18
C ASP A 268 -23.30 -50.98 5.67
N MET A 269 -22.87 -49.99 4.89
CA MET A 269 -23.03 -48.57 5.23
C MET A 269 -24.52 -48.22 5.32
N PRO A 270 -24.99 -47.64 6.43
CA PRO A 270 -26.40 -47.25 6.56
C PRO A 270 -26.74 -46.12 5.59
N ASP A 271 -27.97 -46.10 5.08
CA ASP A 271 -28.46 -45.00 4.25
C ASP A 271 -28.60 -43.73 5.11
N ILE A 272 -27.73 -42.76 4.83
CA ILE A 272 -27.64 -41.47 5.53
C ILE A 272 -28.00 -40.30 4.61
N SER A 273 -28.79 -40.55 3.55
CA SER A 273 -29.16 -39.65 2.46
C SER A 273 -29.07 -38.14 2.74
N GLU A 274 -29.80 -37.60 3.73
CA GLU A 274 -29.78 -36.16 4.06
C GLU A 274 -28.46 -35.66 4.69
N TRP A 275 -27.77 -36.51 5.44
CA TRP A 275 -26.51 -36.20 6.12
C TRP A 275 -25.28 -36.38 5.21
N ALA A 276 -25.44 -37.09 4.09
CA ALA A 276 -24.41 -37.29 3.07
C ALA A 276 -24.39 -36.19 1.97
N TRP A 277 -25.00 -35.03 2.23
CA TRP A 277 -25.02 -33.90 1.29
C TRP A 277 -23.61 -33.49 0.83
N PHE A 278 -22.60 -33.65 1.68
CA PHE A 278 -21.23 -33.31 1.31
C PHE A 278 -20.71 -34.20 0.17
N GLU A 279 -21.03 -35.49 0.13
CA GLU A 279 -20.57 -36.40 -0.92
C GLU A 279 -21.20 -36.07 -2.28
N THR A 280 -22.48 -35.71 -2.28
CA THR A 280 -23.22 -35.34 -3.50
C THR A 280 -22.83 -33.95 -4.01
N GLU A 281 -22.59 -32.99 -3.11
CA GLU A 281 -22.32 -31.60 -3.49
C GLU A 281 -20.84 -31.22 -3.54
N ALA A 282 -19.93 -32.04 -3.01
CA ALA A 282 -18.50 -31.74 -2.88
C ALA A 282 -17.88 -31.24 -4.20
N GLY A 283 -18.14 -31.94 -5.30
CA GLY A 283 -17.60 -31.56 -6.61
C GLY A 283 -18.12 -30.21 -7.10
N ARG A 284 -19.41 -29.93 -6.90
CA ARG A 284 -20.04 -28.66 -7.28
C ARG A 284 -19.50 -27.51 -6.42
N MET A 285 -19.37 -27.71 -5.11
CA MET A 285 -18.81 -26.72 -4.20
C MET A 285 -17.35 -26.41 -4.53
N PHE A 286 -16.56 -27.44 -4.85
CA PHE A 286 -15.16 -27.26 -5.24
C PHE A 286 -15.00 -26.51 -6.55
N PHE A 287 -15.82 -26.85 -7.56
CA PHE A 287 -15.85 -26.12 -8.82
C PHE A 287 -16.13 -24.63 -8.62
N TRP A 288 -17.14 -24.29 -7.82
CA TRP A 288 -17.45 -22.90 -7.51
C TRP A 288 -16.36 -22.23 -6.67
N ALA A 289 -15.78 -22.92 -5.68
CA ALA A 289 -14.67 -22.37 -4.90
C ALA A 289 -13.47 -22.00 -5.78
N LEU A 290 -13.08 -22.89 -6.71
CA LEU A 290 -12.02 -22.59 -7.68
C LEU A 290 -12.41 -21.43 -8.61
N THR A 291 -13.59 -21.52 -9.21
CA THR A 291 -14.07 -20.55 -10.21
C THR A 291 -14.18 -19.14 -9.63
N LEU A 292 -14.51 -18.99 -8.34
CA LEU A 292 -14.63 -17.69 -7.69
C LEU A 292 -13.29 -17.22 -7.12
N LEU A 293 -12.57 -18.08 -6.41
CA LEU A 293 -11.40 -17.66 -5.63
C LEU A 293 -10.12 -17.58 -6.46
N VAL A 294 -9.98 -18.37 -7.53
CA VAL A 294 -8.78 -18.32 -8.38
C VAL A 294 -8.70 -16.99 -9.13
N PRO A 295 -9.74 -16.52 -9.86
CA PRO A 295 -9.70 -15.21 -10.52
C PRO A 295 -9.53 -14.07 -9.51
N LEU A 296 -10.14 -14.17 -8.33
CA LEU A 296 -10.02 -13.17 -7.28
C LEU A 296 -8.60 -13.11 -6.68
N SER A 297 -7.95 -14.26 -6.51
CA SER A 297 -6.56 -14.34 -6.07
C SER A 297 -5.59 -13.76 -7.11
N LEU A 298 -5.84 -13.98 -8.40
CA LEU A 298 -5.10 -13.37 -9.50
C LEU A 298 -5.27 -11.85 -9.49
N PHE A 299 -6.51 -11.37 -9.28
CA PHE A 299 -6.80 -9.96 -9.17
C PHE A 299 -6.08 -9.30 -7.98
N SER A 300 -6.00 -9.99 -6.83
CA SER A 300 -5.23 -9.53 -5.65
C SER A 300 -3.73 -9.39 -5.92
N ALA A 301 -3.19 -10.05 -6.94
CA ALA A 301 -1.77 -9.99 -7.30
C ALA A 301 -1.44 -8.78 -8.17
N MET A 302 -2.45 -8.04 -8.63
CA MET A 302 -2.27 -6.92 -9.54
C MET A 302 -1.93 -5.63 -8.79
N PRO A 303 -1.22 -4.68 -9.45
CA PRO A 303 -0.88 -3.39 -8.85
C PRO A 303 -2.13 -2.51 -8.77
N LEU A 304 -2.91 -2.68 -7.71
CA LEU A 304 -4.11 -1.91 -7.43
C LEU A 304 -3.78 -0.64 -6.63
N ALA A 305 -4.55 0.43 -6.86
CA ALA A 305 -4.43 1.65 -6.07
C ALA A 305 -4.80 1.42 -4.58
N ASN A 306 -4.35 2.32 -3.70
CA ASN A 306 -4.71 2.39 -2.27
C ASN A 306 -4.57 1.09 -1.46
N ALA A 307 -3.59 0.24 -1.80
CA ALA A 307 -3.37 -1.04 -1.12
C ALA A 307 -4.58 -2.00 -1.18
N TRP A 308 -5.47 -1.85 -2.16
CA TRP A 308 -6.59 -2.78 -2.39
C TRP A 308 -6.12 -4.21 -2.67
N ASP A 309 -4.90 -4.38 -3.18
CA ASP A 309 -4.24 -5.68 -3.34
C ASP A 309 -4.14 -6.45 -2.01
N TYR A 310 -3.88 -5.73 -0.91
CA TYR A 310 -3.81 -6.32 0.42
C TYR A 310 -5.19 -6.72 0.97
N SER A 311 -6.18 -5.85 0.82
CA SER A 311 -7.56 -6.11 1.27
C SER A 311 -8.17 -7.29 0.53
N ILE A 312 -8.03 -7.34 -0.80
CA ILE A 312 -8.54 -8.44 -1.61
C ILE A 312 -7.79 -9.73 -1.28
N LYS A 313 -6.49 -9.68 -1.05
CA LYS A 313 -5.73 -10.87 -0.61
C LYS A 313 -6.29 -11.43 0.70
N ARG A 314 -6.49 -10.60 1.72
CA ARG A 314 -7.05 -11.04 3.01
C ARG A 314 -8.47 -11.58 2.83
N PHE A 315 -9.27 -10.95 2.00
CA PHE A 315 -10.62 -11.41 1.67
C PHE A 315 -10.60 -12.79 1.00
N THR A 316 -9.74 -13.01 0.00
CA THR A 316 -9.57 -14.33 -0.63
C THR A 316 -9.13 -15.38 0.39
N GLN A 317 -8.17 -15.06 1.27
CA GLN A 317 -7.72 -15.97 2.33
C GLN A 317 -8.86 -16.32 3.31
N ALA A 318 -9.68 -15.34 3.70
CA ALA A 318 -10.85 -15.57 4.53
C ALA A 318 -11.87 -16.49 3.84
N CYS A 319 -12.09 -16.34 2.53
CA CYS A 319 -12.99 -17.21 1.78
C CYS A 319 -12.45 -18.65 1.65
N VAL A 320 -11.12 -18.83 1.49
CA VAL A 320 -10.50 -20.17 1.55
C VAL A 320 -10.71 -20.81 2.91
N ALA A 321 -10.55 -20.05 4.00
CA ALA A 321 -10.84 -20.54 5.35
C ALA A 321 -12.32 -20.88 5.54
N LEU A 322 -13.24 -20.07 5.00
CA LEU A 322 -14.67 -20.36 5.00
C LEU A 322 -14.96 -21.69 4.28
N TYR A 323 -14.32 -21.93 3.13
CA TYR A 323 -14.45 -23.19 2.42
C TYR A 323 -13.95 -24.38 3.25
N ALA A 324 -12.84 -24.21 3.98
CA ALA A 324 -12.38 -25.24 4.91
C ALA A 324 -13.41 -25.55 6.01
N ILE A 325 -14.04 -24.52 6.58
CA ILE A 325 -15.12 -24.70 7.58
C ILE A 325 -16.29 -25.48 6.98
N VAL A 326 -16.72 -25.15 5.76
CA VAL A 326 -17.81 -25.87 5.06
C VAL A 326 -17.45 -27.35 4.86
N VAL A 327 -16.21 -27.65 4.45
CA VAL A 327 -15.73 -29.02 4.32
C VAL A 327 -15.73 -29.74 5.67
N SER A 328 -15.22 -29.12 6.73
CA SER A 328 -15.26 -29.69 8.08
C SER A 328 -16.68 -29.96 8.56
N PHE A 329 -17.62 -29.05 8.28
CA PHE A 329 -19.03 -29.23 8.60
C PHE A 329 -19.66 -30.38 7.80
N GLY A 330 -19.26 -30.56 6.54
CA GLY A 330 -19.66 -31.70 5.71
C GLY A 330 -19.23 -33.04 6.31
N ILE A 331 -17.97 -33.15 6.73
CA ILE A 331 -17.46 -34.37 7.40
C ILE A 331 -18.20 -34.60 8.72
N ALA A 332 -18.39 -33.56 9.53
CA ALA A 332 -19.10 -33.67 10.82
C ALA A 332 -20.57 -34.09 10.64
N SER A 333 -21.25 -33.55 9.62
CA SER A 333 -22.61 -33.95 9.26
C SER A 333 -22.67 -35.42 8.88
N TYR A 334 -21.70 -35.89 8.07
CA TYR A 334 -21.60 -37.28 7.66
C TYR A 334 -21.47 -38.24 8.87
N VAL A 335 -20.54 -37.94 9.79
CA VAL A 335 -20.35 -38.74 11.01
C VAL A 335 -21.59 -38.72 11.89
N THR A 336 -22.25 -37.56 12.01
CA THR A 336 -23.50 -37.41 12.77
C THR A 336 -24.61 -38.29 12.18
N GLY A 337 -24.73 -38.34 10.85
CA GLY A 337 -25.66 -39.23 10.15
C GLY A 337 -25.46 -40.69 10.51
N ILE A 338 -24.20 -41.16 10.54
CA ILE A 338 -23.86 -42.53 10.94
C ILE A 338 -24.29 -42.81 12.37
N ILE A 339 -24.00 -41.90 13.31
CA ILE A 339 -24.36 -42.06 14.73
C ILE A 339 -25.87 -42.13 14.89
N LEU A 340 -26.63 -41.26 14.22
CA LEU A 340 -28.08 -41.25 14.30
C LEU A 340 -28.70 -42.51 13.69
N ALA A 341 -28.17 -43.00 12.56
CA ALA A 341 -28.60 -44.26 11.97
C ALA A 341 -28.37 -45.43 12.92
N PHE A 342 -27.20 -45.48 13.57
CA PHE A 342 -26.87 -46.49 14.57
C PHE A 342 -27.80 -46.43 15.78
N VAL A 343 -28.09 -45.24 16.32
CA VAL A 343 -29.03 -45.08 17.45
C VAL A 343 -30.44 -45.55 17.07
N ARG A 344 -30.91 -45.24 15.85
CA ARG A 344 -32.22 -45.69 15.35
C ARG A 344 -32.33 -47.21 15.31
N GLU A 345 -31.24 -47.91 14.98
CA GLU A 345 -31.16 -49.37 15.02
C GLU A 345 -31.45 -49.92 16.44
N PHE A 346 -30.93 -49.27 17.50
CA PHE A 346 -31.17 -49.70 18.89
C PHE A 346 -32.56 -49.33 19.42
N THR A 347 -33.15 -48.25 18.94
CA THR A 347 -34.48 -47.81 19.39
C THR A 347 -35.62 -48.57 18.73
N GLY A 348 -35.34 -49.54 17.85
CA GLY A 348 -36.34 -50.39 17.20
C GLY A 348 -37.18 -49.63 16.19
N GLY A 349 -36.52 -48.96 15.23
CA GLY A 349 -37.19 -48.34 14.08
C GLY A 349 -37.99 -49.32 13.24
#